data_AF-A0A6M3LS84-F1
#
_entry.id   AF-A0A6M3LS84-F1
#
_cell.length_a   1.000
_cell.length_b   1.000
_cell.length_c   1.000
_cell.angle_alpha   90.00
_cell.angle_beta   90.00
_cell.angle_gamma   90.00
#
_symmetry.space_group_name_H-M   'P 1'
#
loop_
_entity.id
_entity.type
_entity.pdbx_description
1 polymer ?
#
loop_
_entity_poly.entity_id
_entity_poly.type
_entity_poly.pdbx_seq_one_letter_code
_entity_poly.pdbx_strand_id
1 'polypeptide(L)' 'MLPETVIHKWAETEPNVKIKLSKMSKGYQWEITYEGQDGRGVINVIKSVDSALKECFKEE' A
#
# COMPACT_ATOMS: atom_id res chain seq x y z
N MET A 1 12.56 -45.53 7.23
CA MET A 1 12.44 -44.09 7.58
C MET A 1 12.43 -43.33 6.26
N LEU A 2 11.37 -42.57 5.97
CA LEU A 2 11.29 -41.76 4.74
C LEU A 2 11.93 -40.40 5.01
N PRO A 3 12.63 -39.79 4.04
CA PRO A 3 13.22 -38.47 4.23
C PRO A 3 12.13 -37.42 4.38
N GLU A 4 12.22 -36.64 5.46
CA GLU A 4 11.29 -35.55 5.75
C GLU A 4 11.47 -34.45 4.70
N THR A 5 10.43 -34.22 3.90
CA THR A 5 10.42 -33.16 2.88
C THR A 5 10.16 -31.83 3.58
N VAL A 6 11.17 -30.97 3.64
CA VAL A 6 11.06 -29.62 4.20
C VAL A 6 10.40 -28.71 3.16
N ILE A 7 9.13 -28.34 3.39
CA ILE A 7 8.39 -27.38 2.55
C ILE A 7 8.72 -25.97 3.06
N HIS A 8 9.55 -25.23 2.32
CA HIS A 8 9.75 -23.81 2.55
C HIS A 8 8.53 -23.03 2.04
N LYS A 9 7.55 -22.81 2.91
CA LYS A 9 6.49 -21.81 2.65
C LYS A 9 7.10 -20.43 2.81
N TRP A 10 7.39 -19.77 1.69
CA TRP A 10 7.67 -18.34 1.68
C TRP A 10 6.39 -17.63 2.14
N ALA A 11 6.48 -16.84 3.21
CA ALA A 11 5.36 -16.03 3.66
C ALA A 11 5.01 -15.06 2.54
N GLU A 12 3.82 -15.21 1.95
CA GLU A 12 3.24 -14.21 1.07
C GLU A 12 3.21 -12.90 1.86
N THR A 13 4.09 -11.97 1.48
CA THR A 13 4.20 -10.69 2.17
C THR A 13 2.90 -9.96 1.89
N GLU A 14 2.01 -9.90 2.89
CA GLU A 14 0.73 -9.22 2.73
C GLU A 14 0.99 -7.81 2.21
N PRO A 15 0.26 -7.38 1.16
CA PRO A 15 0.50 -6.09 0.54
C PRO A 15 0.25 -4.98 1.56
N ASN A 16 1.33 -4.32 2.01
CA ASN A 16 1.27 -3.35 3.09
C ASN A 16 1.18 -1.94 2.49
N VAL A 17 0.01 -1.32 2.59
CA VAL A 17 -0.17 0.09 2.24
C VAL A 17 0.18 0.94 3.46
N LYS A 18 1.20 1.80 3.34
CA LYS A 18 1.54 2.82 4.34
C LYS A 18 1.22 4.19 3.78
N ILE A 19 0.50 4.99 4.56
CA ILE A 19 0.14 6.36 4.20
C ILE A 19 0.71 7.31 5.26
N LYS A 20 1.48 8.30 4.83
CA LYS A 20 1.98 9.37 5.70
C LYS A 20 1.29 10.67 5.35
N LEU A 21 0.37 11.11 6.22
CA LEU A 21 -0.34 12.38 6.08
C LEU A 21 0.43 13.53 6.75
N SER A 22 0.56 14.65 6.06
CA SER A 22 1.17 15.89 6.54
C SER A 22 0.21 17.06 6.32
N LYS A 23 -0.09 17.81 7.39
CA LYS A 23 -0.91 19.02 7.30
C LYS A 23 -0.01 20.22 7.00
N MET A 24 -0.30 20.92 5.92
CA MET A 24 0.37 22.14 5.49
C MET A 24 -0.52 23.36 5.76
N SER A 25 0.04 24.56 5.61
CA SER A 25 -0.69 25.82 5.80
C SER A 25 -1.82 26.05 4.77
N LYS A 26 -1.79 25.37 3.63
CA LYS A 26 -2.78 25.47 2.54
C LYS A 26 -3.39 24.11 2.16
N GLY A 27 -3.59 23.24 3.14
CA GLY A 27 -4.27 21.95 2.95
C GLY A 27 -3.45 20.75 3.42
N TYR A 28 -3.74 19.58 2.84
CA TYR A 28 -3.14 18.31 3.22
C TYR A 28 -2.25 17.76 2.11
N GLN A 29 -1.13 17.15 2.50
CA GLN A 29 -0.24 16.41 1.62
C GLN A 29 -0.09 14.99 2.16
N TRP A 30 -0.06 13.98 1.29
CA TRP A 30 0.18 12.59 1.70
C TRP A 30 1.21 11.90 0.82
N GLU A 31 1.96 10.98 1.42
CA GLU A 31 2.85 10.04 0.74
C GLU A 31 2.26 8.63 0.88
N ILE A 32 2.10 7.93 -0.24
CA ILE A 32 1.55 6.57 -0.31
C ILE A 32 2.67 5.63 -0.69
N THR A 33 2.99 4.71 0.20
CA THR A 33 3.97 3.64 -0.02
C THR A 33 3.23 2.31 -0.09
N TYR A 34 3.40 1.59 -1.19
CA TYR A 34 2.79 0.28 -1.38
C TYR A 34 3.82 -0.69 -1.95
N GLU A 35 4.09 -1.76 -1.20
CA GLU A 35 5.00 -2.82 -1.62
C GLU A 35 4.17 -3.97 -2.22
N GLY A 36 4.22 -4.09 -3.55
CA GLY A 36 3.51 -5.12 -4.30
C GLY A 36 4.41 -5.77 -5.35
N GLN A 37 4.06 -6.98 -5.78
CA GLN A 37 4.88 -7.76 -6.73
C GLN A 37 4.79 -7.27 -8.18
N ASP A 38 3.71 -6.58 -8.55
CA ASP A 38 3.45 -6.10 -9.92
C ASP A 38 3.26 -4.58 -9.97
N GLY A 39 3.97 -3.93 -10.90
CA GLY A 39 3.93 -2.47 -11.03
C GLY A 39 2.57 -1.91 -11.45
N ARG A 40 1.77 -2.64 -12.24
CA ARG A 40 0.41 -2.19 -12.60
C ARG A 40 -0.53 -2.30 -11.40
N GLY A 41 -0.41 -3.37 -10.62
CA GLY A 41 -1.10 -3.54 -9.35
C GLY A 41 -0.79 -2.40 -8.37
N VAL A 42 0.50 -2.07 -8.22
CA VAL A 42 0.96 -0.96 -7.35
C VAL A 42 0.31 0.37 -7.77
N ILE A 43 0.33 0.69 -9.06
CA ILE A 43 -0.26 1.94 -9.57
C ILE A 43 -1.77 2.01 -9.32
N ASN A 44 -2.49 0.90 -9.53
CA ASN A 44 -3.94 0.85 -9.31
C ASN A 44 -4.30 1.08 -7.83
N VAL A 45 -3.55 0.46 -6.92
CA VAL A 45 -3.75 0.64 -5.47
C VAL A 45 -3.44 2.08 -5.07
N ILE A 46 -2.30 2.64 -5.50
CA ILE A 46 -1.93 4.02 -5.17
C ILE A 46 -2.99 5.00 -5.69
N LYS A 47 -3.49 4.83 -6.92
CA LYS A 47 -4.57 5.68 -7.47
C LYS A 47 -5.85 5.59 -6.66
N SER A 48 -6.26 4.38 -6.29
CA SER A 48 -7.48 4.17 -5.49
C SER A 48 -7.36 4.85 -4.12
N VAL A 49 -6.20 4.73 -3.48
CA VAL A 49 -5.93 5.37 -2.18
C VAL A 49 -5.88 6.88 -2.31
N ASP A 50 -5.21 7.42 -3.33
CA ASP A 50 -5.13 8.85 -3.59
C ASP A 50 -6.53 9.46 -3.83
N SER A 51 -7.38 8.81 -4.62
CA SER A 51 -8.77 9.26 -4.82
C SER A 51 -9.56 9.30 -3.51
N ALA A 52 -9.48 8.24 -2.70
CA ALA A 52 -10.18 8.20 -1.41
C ALA A 52 -9.68 9.30 -0.45
N LEU A 53 -8.37 9.55 -0.41
CA LEU A 53 -7.80 10.64 0.39
C LEU A 53 -8.27 12.01 -0.10
N LYS A 54 -8.33 12.24 -1.41
CA LYS A 54 -8.87 13.48 -1.98
C LYS A 54 -10.35 13.68 -1.63
N GLU A 55 -11.16 12.63 -1.60
CA GLU A 55 -12.56 12.74 -1.20
C GLU A 55 -12.70 13.02 0.30
N CYS A 56 -11.92 12.34 1.15
CA CYS A 56 -11.95 12.55 2.60
C CYS A 56 -11.42 13.92 3.04
N PHE A 57 -10.44 14.48 2.31
CA PHE A 57 -9.78 15.74 2.65
C PHE A 57 -10.09 16.88 1.68
N LYS A 58 -11.09 16.73 0.81
CA LYS A 58 -11.65 17.86 0.06
C LYS A 58 -12.27 18.82 1.07
N GLU A 59 -11.60 19.95 1.27
CA GLU A 59 -12.11 21.08 2.03
C GLU A 59 -13.46 21.51 1.42
N GLU A 60 -14.53 21.51 2.23
CA GLU A 60 -15.73 22.31 2.00
C GLU A 60 -15.42 23.81 2.11
#